data_AF-J2Y225-F1
#
_entry.id   AF-J2Y225-F1
#
_cell.length_a   1.000
_cell.length_b   1.000
_cell.length_c   1.000
_cell.angle_alpha   90.00
_cell.angle_beta   90.00
_cell.angle_gamma   90.00
#
_symmetry.space_group_name_H-M   'P 1'
#
loop_
_entity.id
_entity.type
_entity.pdbx_description
1 polymer ?
#
loop_
_entity_poly.entity_id
_entity_poly.type
_entity_poly.pdbx_seq_one_letter_code
_entity_poly.pdbx_strand_id
1 'polypeptide(L)' 'MTNEFKSEAFELIHSSAEALLKIGAINTATMREFDEACIAEVPAEISDEENSSELTAAPQNPR' A
#
# COMPACT_ATOMS: atom_id res chain seq x y z
N MET A 1 1.20 -8.82 11.75
CA MET A 1 0.89 -8.76 10.31
C MET A 1 0.74 -7.29 10.00
N THR A 2 1.70 -6.70 9.30
CA THR A 2 1.58 -5.32 8.83
C THR A 2 0.72 -5.37 7.58
N ASN A 3 -0.46 -4.77 7.63
CA ASN A 3 -1.25 -4.58 6.43
C ASN A 3 -0.59 -3.44 5.66
N GLU A 4 0.11 -3.76 4.57
CA GLU A 4 0.78 -2.78 3.74
C GLU A 4 -0.29 -1.97 2.97
N PHE A 5 -0.26 -0.65 3.09
CA PHE A 5 -1.16 0.23 2.33
C PHE A 5 -0.72 0.31 0.87
N LYS A 6 -1.68 0.44 -0.05
CA LYS A 6 -1.41 0.57 -1.51
C LYS A 6 -0.50 1.76 -1.84
N SER A 7 -0.60 2.83 -1.05
CA SER A 7 0.27 4.00 -1.12
C SER A 7 0.08 4.88 0.12
N GLU A 8 0.96 5.86 0.30
CA GLU A 8 0.84 6.90 1.35
C GLU A 8 -0.52 7.62 1.31
N ALA A 9 -1.08 7.85 0.11
CA ALA A 9 -2.39 8.47 -0.02
C ALA A 9 -3.52 7.60 0.57
N PHE A 10 -3.45 6.27 0.38
CA PHE A 10 -4.43 5.35 0.96
C PHE A 10 -4.27 5.22 2.48
N GLU A 11 -3.06 5.33 3.01
CA GLU A 11 -2.82 5.40 4.46
C GLU A 11 -3.47 6.65 5.07
N LEU A 12 -3.33 7.82 4.43
CA LEU A 12 -3.96 9.06 4.90
C LEU A 12 -5.49 9.01 4.85
N ILE A 13 -6.05 8.40 3.81
CA ILE A 13 -7.50 8.19 3.69
C ILE A 13 -8.00 7.26 4.80
N HIS A 14 -7.30 6.15 5.04
CA HIS A 14 -7.63 5.22 6.13
C HIS A 14 -7.56 5.92 7.49
N SER A 15 -6.51 6.72 7.74
CA SER A 15 -6.38 7.50 8.99
C SER A 15 -7.55 8.48 9.18
N SER A 16 -8.01 9.11 8.09
CA SER A 16 -9.19 9.98 8.11
C SER A 16 -10.48 9.21 8.42
N ALA A 17 -10.66 8.02 7.82
CA ALA A 17 -11.79 7.14 8.11
C ALA A 17 -11.78 6.64 9.57
N GLU A 18 -10.62 6.37 10.14
CA GLU A 18 -10.48 6.00 11.55
C GLU A 18 -10.96 7.12 12.48
N ALA A 19 -10.66 8.38 12.14
CA ALA A 19 -11.18 9.53 12.88
C ALA A 19 -12.73 9.62 12.79
N LEU A 20 -13.30 9.32 11.62
CA LEU A 20 -14.75 9.25 11.43
C LEU A 20 -15.40 8.12 12.24
N LEU A 21 -14.74 6.96 12.35
CA LEU A 21 -15.20 5.85 13.18
C LEU A 21 -15.21 6.24 14.66
N LYS A 22 -14.17 6.91 15.15
CA LYS A 22 -14.04 7.36 16.55
C LYS A 22 -15.16 8.29 16.98
N ILE A 23 -15.65 9.14 16.08
CA ILE A 23 -16.78 10.05 16.35
C ILE A 23 -18.14 9.41 16.05
N GLY A 24 -18.17 8.15 15.59
CA GLY A 24 -19.40 7.41 15.26
C GLY A 24 -20.08 7.87 13.96
N ALA A 25 -19.37 8.59 13.09
CA ALA A 25 -19.90 9.02 11.79
C ALA A 25 -19.99 7.87 10.79
N ILE A 26 -19.11 6.87 10.93
CA ILE A 26 -19.18 5.59 10.21
C ILE A 26 -19.21 4.43 11.22
N ASN A 27 -19.66 3.27 10.77
CA ASN A 27 -19.68 2.05 11.57
C ASN A 27 -18.48 1.14 11.22
N THR A 28 -18.33 0.05 11.97
CA THR A 28 -17.25 -0.92 11.78
C THR A 28 -17.34 -1.67 10.45
N ALA A 29 -18.53 -1.87 9.90
CA ALA A 29 -18.70 -2.48 8.58
C ALA A 29 -18.13 -1.57 7.49
N THR A 30 -18.43 -0.27 7.56
CA THR A 30 -17.86 0.74 6.65
C THR A 30 -16.34 0.84 6.81
N MET A 31 -15.80 0.78 8.03
CA MET A 31 -14.34 0.79 8.22
C MET A 31 -13.67 -0.40 7.53
N ARG A 32 -14.30 -1.58 7.53
CA ARG A 32 -13.80 -2.77 6.84
C ARG A 32 -13.78 -2.61 5.31
N GLU A 33 -14.72 -1.86 4.74
CA GLU A 33 -14.69 -1.50 3.31
C GLU A 33 -13.52 -0.55 2.99
N PHE A 34 -13.21 0.39 3.89
CA PHE A 34 -12.00 1.22 3.77
C PHE A 34 -10.73 0.38 3.86
N ASP A 35 -10.67 -0.60 4.75
CA ASP A 35 -9.54 -1.54 4.86
C ASP A 35 -9.32 -2.28 3.54
N GLU A 36 -10.37 -2.88 2.97
CA GLU A 36 -10.32 -3.58 1.68
C GLU A 36 -9.92 -2.64 0.52
N ALA A 37 -10.35 -1.38 0.56
CA ALA A 37 -10.00 -0.38 -0.44
C ALA A 37 -8.55 0.12 -0.31
N CYS A 38 -8.04 0.33 0.91
CA CYS A 38 -6.77 1.00 1.18
C CYS A 38 -5.58 0.04 1.31
N ILE A 39 -5.81 -1.17 1.79
CA ILE A 39 -4.78 -2.18 2.00
C ILE A 39 -4.51 -2.87 0.67
N ALA A 40 -3.23 -3.05 0.35
CA ALA A 40 -2.85 -3.83 -0.81
C ALA A 40 -3.36 -5.26 -0.59
N GLU A 41 -4.18 -5.78 -1.50
CA GLU A 41 -4.41 -7.22 -1.56
C GLU A 41 -3.04 -7.84 -1.73
N VAL A 42 -2.55 -8.49 -0.67
CA VAL A 42 -1.37 -9.33 -0.75
C VAL A 42 -1.71 -10.35 -1.83
N PRO A 43 -1.04 -10.32 -3.00
CA PRO A 43 -1.29 -11.33 -4.00
C PRO A 43 -1.04 -12.67 -3.31
N ALA A 44 -2.04 -13.54 -3.30
CA ALA A 44 -1.84 -14.94 -2.93
C ALA A 44 -1.08 -15.64 -4.07
N GLU A 45 0.04 -15.05 -4.48
CA GLU A 45 0.87 -15.52 -5.57
C GLU A 45 2.18 -16.01 -4.94
N ILE A 46 2.19 -17.33 -4.72
CA ILE A 46 3.24 -18.26 -5.14
C ILE A 46 4.71 -17.82 -5.02
N SER A 47 5.45 -18.75 -4.42
CA SER A 47 6.90 -18.88 -4.40
C SER A 47 7.61 -18.43 -5.69
N ASP A 48 8.78 -17.82 -5.45
CA ASP A 48 9.98 -17.78 -6.29
C ASP A 48 10.05 -16.75 -7.44
N GLU A 49 10.98 -15.80 -7.22
CA GLU A 49 12.02 -15.40 -8.16
C GLU A 49 11.57 -14.85 -9.55
N GLU A 50 11.47 -13.52 -9.68
CA GLU A 50 12.00 -12.88 -10.88
C GLU A 50 12.56 -11.49 -10.59
N ASN A 51 13.89 -11.50 -10.44
CA ASN A 51 14.84 -10.43 -10.65
C ASN A 51 14.43 -9.41 -11.73
N SER A 52 14.27 -8.13 -11.35
CA SER A 52 14.47 -7.01 -12.26
C SER A 52 15.64 -6.14 -11.79
N SER A 53 16.82 -6.60 -12.22
CA SER A 53 17.88 -5.78 -12.82
C SER A 53 18.60 -4.73 -11.97
N GLU A 54 19.64 -5.24 -11.31
CA GLU A 54 21.01 -4.72 -11.36
C GLU A 54 21.35 -3.77 -12.53
N LEU A 55 21.84 -2.58 -12.17
CA LEU A 55 22.98 -1.85 -12.72
C LEU A 55 23.26 -1.95 -14.24
N THR A 56 22.85 -0.92 -15.00
CA THR A 56 23.56 -0.54 -16.23
C THR A 56 24.49 0.64 -15.93
N ALA A 57 25.79 0.33 -15.90
CA ALA A 57 26.86 1.31 -15.97
C ALA A 57 26.84 2.00 -17.35
N ALA A 58 26.71 3.32 -17.36
CA ALA A 58 27.11 4.15 -18.49
C ALA A 58 28.26 5.07 -18.02
N PRO A 59 29.52 4.85 -18.46
CA PRO A 59 30.55 5.85 -18.29
C PRO A 59 30.15 7.09 -19.09
N GLN A 60 29.94 8.21 -18.41
CA GLN A 60 29.87 9.52 -19.07
C GLN A 60 31.24 9.79 -19.69
N ASN A 61 31.27 9.76 -21.01
CA ASN A 61 32.44 9.92 -21.89
C ASN A 61 33.26 11.18 -21.55
N PRO A 62 34.61 11.12 -21.64
CA PRO A 62 35.48 12.28 -21.42
C PRO A 62 35.38 13.28 -22.58
N ARG A 63 35.47 14.57 -22.26
CA ARG A 63 35.87 15.62 -23.22
C ARG A 63 37.34 15.95 -23.06
#